data_AF-A0A3N5PY94-F1
#
_entry.id   AF-A0A3N5PY94-F1
#
_cell.length_a   1.000
_cell.length_b   1.000
_cell.length_c   1.000
_cell.angle_alpha   90.00
_cell.angle_beta   90.00
_cell.angle_gamma   90.00
#
_symmetry.space_group_name_H-M   'P 1'
#
loop_
_entity.id
_entity.type
_entity.pdbx_description
1 polymer ?
#
loop_
_entity_poly.entity_id
_entity_poly.type
_entity_poly.pdbx_seq_one_letter_code
_entity_poly.pdbx_strand_id
1 'polypeptide(L)'
;MMRNQPTSDRRPVDEEFLATVIEAFKAGDKQAVRMLYDRYDQAIYRFCRHLVVDEALGRDAFQETFIRMYEHRQDLRGTNIQSWLFTIARRVSLNLLRARRRTHEEFNETLHESVDHIDSDVLLREHIDRALALLPVALREALIL
;
A
#
# COMPACT_ATOMS: atom_id res chain seq x y z
N MET A 1 -9.96 -46.98 -13.76
CA MET A 1 -8.71 -46.43 -14.35
C MET A 1 -8.55 -45.01 -13.81
N MET A 2 -7.71 -44.82 -12.77
CA MET A 2 -6.38 -44.15 -12.83
C MET A 2 -6.45 -42.76 -13.47
N ARG A 3 -6.29 -41.65 -12.72
CA ARG A 3 -5.05 -41.16 -12.06
C ARG A 3 -5.43 -40.14 -10.95
N ASN A 4 -5.00 -40.24 -9.67
CA ASN A 4 -3.74 -39.72 -9.06
C ASN A 4 -3.26 -38.41 -9.71
N GLN A 5 -2.95 -37.30 -9.03
CA GLN A 5 -2.58 -37.03 -7.63
C GLN A 5 -2.60 -35.46 -7.40
N PRO A 6 -2.20 -34.91 -6.22
CA PRO A 6 -2.64 -33.62 -5.66
C PRO A 6 -1.68 -32.47 -6.01
N THR A 7 -2.04 -31.23 -5.68
CA THR A 7 -1.17 -30.26 -4.97
C THR A 7 -2.02 -29.07 -4.48
N SER A 8 -1.56 -28.36 -3.48
CA SER A 8 -1.63 -26.90 -3.39
C SER A 8 -0.74 -26.60 -2.20
N ASP A 9 0.53 -26.87 -2.47
CA ASP A 9 1.66 -26.69 -1.57
C ASP A 9 2.02 -25.20 -1.52
N ARG A 10 1.08 -24.35 -1.08
CA ARG A 10 1.47 -23.04 -0.55
C ARG A 10 2.06 -23.30 0.83
N ARG A 11 3.36 -23.51 0.84
CA ARG A 11 4.07 -24.00 2.01
C ARG A 11 3.88 -23.04 3.20
N PRO A 12 3.74 -23.57 4.42
CA PRO A 12 3.83 -22.77 5.66
C PRO A 12 5.13 -21.95 5.74
N VAL A 13 6.17 -22.36 5.02
CA VAL A 13 7.48 -21.70 4.96
C VAL A 13 7.41 -20.24 4.46
N ASP A 14 6.56 -19.92 3.48
CA ASP A 14 6.49 -18.54 2.95
C ASP A 14 5.76 -17.60 3.93
N GLU A 15 4.73 -18.11 4.60
CA GLU A 15 3.97 -17.36 5.61
C GLU A 15 4.76 -17.21 6.92
N GLU A 16 5.48 -18.26 7.33
CA GLU A 16 6.38 -18.24 8.48
C GLU A 16 7.57 -17.31 8.25
N PHE A 17 8.14 -17.31 7.04
CA PHE A 17 9.17 -16.37 6.65
C PHE A 17 8.66 -14.92 6.68
N LEU A 18 7.48 -14.65 6.12
CA LEU A 18 6.87 -13.32 6.16
C LEU A 18 6.60 -12.88 7.60
N ALA A 19 6.07 -13.76 8.45
CA ALA A 19 5.85 -13.48 9.86
C ALA A 19 7.17 -13.13 10.57
N THR A 20 8.24 -13.89 10.30
CA THR A 20 9.58 -13.61 10.83
C THR A 20 10.09 -12.23 10.39
N VAL A 21 9.94 -11.89 9.11
CA VAL A 21 10.31 -10.57 8.58
C VAL A 21 9.48 -9.46 9.23
N ILE A 22 8.18 -9.68 9.46
CA ILE A 22 7.29 -8.70 10.10
C ILE A 22 7.69 -8.46 11.57
N GLU A 23 8.03 -9.51 12.31
CA GLU A 23 8.47 -9.37 13.70
C GLU A 23 9.84 -8.68 13.80
N ALA A 24 10.78 -9.01 12.91
CA ALA A 24 12.05 -8.28 12.79
C ALA A 24 11.83 -6.80 12.41
N PHE A 25 10.90 -6.54 11.48
CA PHE A 25 10.50 -5.19 11.09
C PHE A 25 9.95 -4.40 12.27
N LYS A 26 9.03 -4.98 13.06
CA LYS A 26 8.50 -4.34 14.29
C LYS A 26 9.60 -4.01 15.29
N ALA A 27 10.59 -4.88 15.42
CA ALA A 27 11.77 -4.67 16.26
C ALA A 27 12.70 -3.54 15.74
N GLY A 28 12.49 -3.05 14.52
CA GLY A 28 13.31 -2.01 13.90
C GLY A 28 14.55 -2.55 13.18
N ASP A 29 14.57 -3.84 12.83
CA ASP A 29 15.66 -4.43 12.07
C ASP A 29 15.78 -3.77 10.68
N LYS A 30 16.99 -3.28 10.37
CA LYS A 30 17.23 -2.50 9.15
C LYS A 30 17.09 -3.34 7.88
N GLN A 31 17.41 -4.63 7.94
CA GLN A 31 17.31 -5.53 6.79
C GLN A 31 15.85 -5.84 6.50
N ALA A 32 15.05 -6.13 7.52
CA ALA A 32 13.61 -6.33 7.38
C ALA A 32 12.91 -5.08 6.83
N VAL A 33 13.24 -3.89 7.34
CA VAL A 33 12.72 -2.62 6.81
C VAL A 33 13.05 -2.45 5.32
N ARG A 34 14.31 -2.71 4.93
CA ARG A 34 14.74 -2.63 3.53
C ARG A 34 14.00 -3.63 2.64
N MET A 35 13.88 -4.88 3.06
CA MET A 35 13.17 -5.92 2.30
C MET A 35 11.71 -5.53 2.04
N LEU A 36 11.03 -4.97 3.04
CA LEU A 36 9.65 -4.53 2.90
C LEU A 36 9.55 -3.26 2.04
N TYR A 37 10.49 -2.33 2.18
CA TYR A 37 10.59 -1.18 1.30
C TYR A 37 10.73 -1.60 -0.16
N ASP A 38 11.76 -2.38 -0.49
CA ASP A 38 12.07 -2.83 -1.86
C ASP A 38 10.92 -3.65 -2.47
N ARG A 39 10.10 -4.31 -1.63
CA ARG A 39 8.93 -5.07 -2.08
C ARG A 39 7.75 -4.19 -2.48
N TYR A 40 7.53 -3.07 -1.79
CA TYR A 40 6.30 -2.28 -1.91
C TYR A 40 6.50 -0.89 -2.53
N ASP A 41 7.74 -0.41 -2.66
CA ASP A 41 8.09 0.93 -3.15
C ASP A 41 7.34 1.32 -4.44
N GLN A 42 7.44 0.52 -5.49
CA GLN A 42 6.84 0.84 -6.79
C GLN A 42 5.32 0.84 -6.74
N ALA A 43 4.72 -0.09 -5.98
CA ALA A 43 3.28 -0.19 -5.87
C ALA A 43 2.69 1.01 -5.11
N ILE A 44 3.33 1.41 -4.01
CA ILE A 44 2.94 2.57 -3.23
C ILE A 44 3.19 3.86 -3.99
N TYR A 45 4.32 3.99 -4.70
CA TYR A 45 4.60 5.16 -5.53
C TYR A 45 3.52 5.35 -6.60
N ARG A 46 3.18 4.30 -7.35
CA ARG A 46 2.11 4.33 -8.35
C ARG A 46 0.76 4.69 -7.73
N PHE A 47 0.46 4.13 -6.56
CA PHE A 47 -0.78 4.43 -5.83
C PHE A 47 -0.88 5.90 -5.43
N CYS A 48 0.16 6.45 -4.81
CA CYS A 48 0.23 7.86 -4.43
C CYS A 48 0.12 8.78 -5.66
N ARG A 49 0.81 8.48 -6.76
CA ARG A 49 0.73 9.25 -8.01
C ARG A 49 -0.64 9.18 -8.69
N HIS A 50 -1.38 8.09 -8.50
CA HIS A 50 -2.73 7.98 -9.03
C HIS A 50 -3.75 8.78 -8.20
N LEU A 51 -3.58 8.77 -6.88
CA LEU A 51 -4.46 9.49 -5.96
C LEU A 51 -4.17 11.00 -5.93
N VAL A 52 -2.91 11.39 -6.18
CA VAL A 52 -2.44 12.78 -6.18
C VAL A 52 -1.88 13.14 -7.55
N VAL A 53 -2.63 13.94 -8.30
CA VAL A 53 -2.28 14.35 -9.68
C VAL A 53 -0.97 15.13 -9.72
N ASP A 54 -0.76 16.03 -8.76
CA ASP A 54 0.49 16.79 -8.63
C ASP A 54 1.67 15.87 -8.33
N GLU A 55 2.73 15.97 -9.14
CA GLU A 55 3.88 15.09 -9.06
C GLU A 55 4.70 15.24 -7.79
N ALA A 56 4.96 16.49 -7.40
CA ALA A 56 5.71 16.77 -6.18
C ALA A 56 4.94 16.25 -4.97
N LEU A 57 3.64 16.55 -4.90
CA LEU A 57 2.82 16.12 -3.78
C LEU A 57 2.63 14.59 -3.72
N GLY A 58 2.54 13.92 -4.87
CA GLY A 58 2.52 12.46 -4.93
C GLY A 58 3.84 11.82 -4.46
N ARG A 59 4.98 12.44 -4.79
CA ARG A 59 6.30 12.02 -4.31
C ARG A 59 6.47 12.24 -2.81
N ASP A 60 5.93 13.34 -2.29
CA ASP A 60 5.93 13.63 -0.85
C ASP A 60 5.03 12.63 -0.10
N ALA A 61 3.86 12.32 -0.64
CA ALA A 61 2.97 11.31 -0.08
C ALA A 61 3.64 9.93 -0.01
N PHE A 62 4.36 9.54 -1.07
CA PHE A 62 5.14 8.30 -1.08
C PHE A 62 6.22 8.29 0.02
N GLN A 63 7.02 9.35 0.14
CA GLN A 63 8.08 9.43 1.15
C GLN A 63 7.51 9.36 2.57
N GLU A 64 6.51 10.20 2.85
CA GLU A 64 5.83 10.26 4.14
C GLU A 64 5.16 8.92 4.50
N THR A 65 4.68 8.17 3.52
CA THR A 65 4.12 6.82 3.75
C THR A 65 5.16 5.88 4.35
N PHE A 66 6.39 5.86 3.81
CA PHE A 66 7.44 4.98 4.31
C PHE A 66 8.06 5.47 5.63
N ILE A 67 8.08 6.78 5.86
CA ILE A 67 8.41 7.35 7.17
C ILE A 67 7.41 6.84 8.21
N ARG A 68 6.11 7.01 7.95
CA ARG A 68 5.05 6.52 8.85
C ARG A 68 5.02 5.01 8.99
N MET A 69 5.34 4.26 7.94
CA MET A 69 5.50 2.81 8.02
C MET A 69 6.53 2.46 9.09
N TYR A 70 7.68 3.13 9.09
CA TYR A 70 8.70 2.87 10.10
C TYR A 70 8.31 3.37 11.50
N GLU A 71 7.76 4.58 11.61
CA GLU A 71 7.34 5.17 12.90
C GLU A 71 6.26 4.33 13.58
N HIS A 72 5.27 3.88 12.83
CA HIS A 72 4.11 3.11 13.30
C HIS A 72 4.30 1.60 13.19
N ARG A 73 5.51 1.10 12.94
CA ARG A 73 5.77 -0.34 12.73
C ARG A 73 5.18 -1.24 13.82
N GLN A 74 5.13 -0.77 15.07
CA GLN A 74 4.57 -1.50 16.21
C GLN A 74 3.03 -1.62 16.17
N ASP A 75 2.35 -0.75 15.42
CA ASP A 75 0.90 -0.75 15.27
C ASP A 75 0.41 -1.80 14.25
N LEU A 76 1.32 -2.40 13.46
CA LEU A 76 0.99 -3.46 12.52
C LEU A 76 0.48 -4.71 13.25
N ARG A 77 -0.76 -5.08 12.97
CA ARG A 77 -1.41 -6.28 13.53
C ARG A 77 -1.50 -7.39 12.47
N GLY A 78 -1.15 -8.60 12.88
CA GLY A 78 -1.14 -9.78 12.00
C GLY A 78 -0.09 -9.68 10.89
N THR A 79 -0.30 -10.46 9.82
CA THR A 79 0.65 -10.62 8.71
C THR A 79 0.32 -9.77 7.48
N ASN A 80 -0.82 -9.07 7.46
CA ASN A 80 -1.26 -8.30 6.28
C ASN A 80 -0.63 -6.90 6.22
N ILE A 81 0.69 -6.87 6.05
CA ILE A 81 1.45 -5.63 5.93
C ILE A 81 1.06 -4.82 4.68
N GLN A 82 0.68 -5.50 3.60
CA GLN A 82 0.25 -4.84 2.37
C GLN A 82 -0.97 -3.94 2.63
N SER A 83 -2.06 -4.48 3.17
CA SER A 83 -3.28 -3.70 3.45
C SER A 83 -3.00 -2.55 4.41
N TRP A 84 -2.19 -2.79 5.43
CA TRP A 84 -1.79 -1.78 6.40
C TRP A 84 -0.99 -0.64 5.74
N LEU A 85 -0.02 -0.95 4.88
CA LEU A 85 0.80 0.05 4.20
C LEU A 85 -0.01 0.89 3.20
N PHE A 86 -0.91 0.27 2.42
CA PHE A 86 -1.83 1.00 1.53
C PHE A 86 -2.79 1.90 2.32
N THR A 87 -3.20 1.48 3.51
CA THR A 87 -4.01 2.32 4.41
C THR A 87 -3.25 3.56 4.86
N ILE A 88 -1.96 3.44 5.21
CA ILE A 88 -1.09 4.58 5.51
C ILE A 88 -1.00 5.49 4.28
N ALA A 89 -0.69 4.93 3.11
CA ALA A 89 -0.53 5.68 1.86
C ALA A 89 -1.76 6.52 1.52
N ARG A 90 -2.95 5.93 1.64
CA ARG A 90 -4.22 6.63 1.41
C ARG A 90 -4.40 7.78 2.40
N ARG A 91 -4.20 7.53 3.70
CA ARG A 91 -4.36 8.55 4.75
C ARG A 91 -3.41 9.72 4.52
N VAL A 92 -2.14 9.44 4.24
CA VAL A 92 -1.12 10.45 3.92
C VAL A 92 -1.54 11.27 2.71
N SER A 93 -1.88 10.61 1.60
CA SER A 93 -2.25 11.27 0.34
C SER A 93 -3.48 12.18 0.51
N LEU A 94 -4.53 11.69 1.18
CA LEU A 94 -5.73 12.48 1.44
C LEU A 94 -5.47 13.65 2.39
N ASN A 95 -4.62 13.47 3.40
CA ASN A 95 -4.25 14.55 4.30
C ASN A 95 -3.46 15.66 3.57
N LEU A 96 -2.55 15.29 2.67
CA LEU A 96 -1.82 16.23 1.83
C LEU A 96 -2.73 16.97 0.85
N LEU A 97 -3.67 16.27 0.21
CA LEU A 97 -4.68 16.91 -0.66
C LEU A 97 -5.54 17.90 0.11
N ARG A 98 -6.00 17.52 1.32
CA ARG A 98 -6.77 18.42 2.20
C ARG A 98 -5.95 19.62 2.64
N ALA A 99 -4.68 19.43 2.98
CA ALA A 99 -3.78 20.53 3.37
C ALA A 99 -3.57 21.50 2.21
N ARG A 100 -3.28 21.00 1.00
CA ARG A 100 -3.17 21.82 -0.20
C ARG A 100 -4.45 22.58 -0.49
N ARG A 101 -5.61 21.92 -0.37
CA ARG A 101 -6.91 22.56 -0.57
C ARG A 101 -7.14 23.67 0.44
N ARG A 102 -6.86 23.46 1.73
CA ARG A 102 -6.93 24.52 2.75
C ARG A 102 -5.99 25.68 2.45
N THR A 103 -4.74 25.43 2.09
CA THR A 103 -3.83 26.51 1.69
C THR A 103 -4.35 27.27 0.46
N HIS A 104 -4.98 26.56 -0.48
CA HIS A 104 -5.60 27.18 -1.65
C HIS A 104 -6.91 27.89 -1.32
N GLU A 105 -7.68 27.45 -0.33
CA GLU A 105 -8.94 28.04 0.16
C GLU A 105 -8.69 29.23 1.10
N GLU A 106 -7.64 29.19 1.93
CA GLU A 106 -7.14 30.35 2.69
C GLU A 106 -6.61 31.42 1.71
N PHE A 107 -6.02 31.00 0.59
CA PHE A 107 -5.69 31.90 -0.52
C PHE A 107 -6.93 32.33 -1.33
N ASN A 108 -7.91 31.44 -1.47
CA ASN A 108 -9.17 31.64 -2.20
C ASN A 108 -10.35 31.94 -1.28
N GLU A 109 -10.19 32.55 -0.11
CA GLU A 109 -11.32 33.01 0.73
C GLU A 109 -12.07 34.20 0.04
N THR A 110 -11.72 34.45 -1.22
CA THR A 110 -12.45 35.23 -2.23
C THR A 110 -13.46 34.40 -3.07
N LEU A 111 -13.44 33.06 -3.07
CA LEU A 111 -14.38 32.21 -3.85
C LEU A 111 -14.62 30.83 -3.21
N HIS A 112 -15.90 30.55 -2.97
CA HIS A 112 -16.44 29.54 -2.05
C HIS A 112 -16.63 28.11 -2.62
N GLU A 113 -16.65 27.15 -1.68
CA GLU A 113 -17.39 25.87 -1.57
C GLU A 113 -17.13 24.61 -2.44
N SER A 114 -16.49 23.62 -1.77
CA SER A 114 -16.89 22.20 -1.57
C SER A 114 -17.20 21.23 -2.73
N VAL A 115 -16.40 20.15 -2.81
CA VAL A 115 -16.83 18.84 -3.36
C VAL A 115 -16.30 17.71 -2.46
N ASP A 116 -17.24 16.92 -1.92
CA ASP A 116 -17.00 15.88 -0.91
C ASP A 116 -17.34 14.45 -1.41
N HIS A 117 -16.37 13.56 -1.24
CA HIS A 117 -16.46 12.28 -0.51
C HIS A 117 -17.08 10.98 -1.04
N ILE A 118 -17.46 10.79 -2.32
CA ILE A 118 -18.06 9.49 -2.74
C ILE A 118 -17.20 8.62 -3.68
N ASP A 119 -16.26 9.17 -4.48
CA ASP A 119 -15.56 8.36 -5.50
C ASP A 119 -14.34 7.56 -5.04
N SER A 120 -13.77 7.89 -3.87
CA SER A 120 -12.44 7.36 -3.50
C SER A 120 -12.45 5.89 -3.07
N ASP A 121 -13.56 5.37 -2.55
CA ASP A 121 -13.64 3.98 -2.04
C ASP A 121 -13.96 2.94 -3.13
N VAL A 122 -14.70 3.34 -4.17
CA VAL A 122 -14.99 2.47 -5.34
C VAL A 122 -13.75 2.36 -6.24
N LEU A 123 -13.08 3.48 -6.52
CA LEU A 123 -11.81 3.50 -7.25
C LEU A 123 -10.71 2.71 -6.52
N LEU A 124 -10.72 2.72 -5.17
CA LEU A 124 -9.75 1.97 -4.37
C LEU A 124 -9.91 0.46 -4.51
N ARG A 125 -11.14 -0.07 -4.53
CA ARG A 125 -11.38 -1.51 -4.70
C ARG A 125 -10.91 -1.95 -6.09
N GLU A 126 -11.26 -1.19 -7.12
CA GLU A 126 -10.81 -1.47 -8.48
C GLU A 126 -9.31 -1.30 -8.69
N HIS A 127 -8.66 -0.36 -7.99
CA HIS A 127 -7.20 -0.17 -8.08
C HIS A 127 -6.43 -1.22 -7.32
N ILE A 128 -6.93 -1.67 -6.17
CA ILE A 128 -6.35 -2.81 -5.45
C ILE A 128 -6.50 -4.07 -6.31
N ASP A 129 -7.68 -4.33 -6.87
CA ASP A 129 -7.93 -5.48 -7.74
C ASP A 129 -7.07 -5.44 -9.03
N ARG A 130 -6.91 -4.26 -9.63
CA ARG A 130 -6.03 -4.06 -10.80
C ARG A 130 -4.54 -4.14 -10.45
N ALA A 131 -4.11 -3.63 -9.30
CA ALA A 131 -2.73 -3.75 -8.85
C ALA A 131 -2.37 -5.21 -8.51
N LEU A 132 -3.33 -5.98 -7.99
CA LEU A 132 -3.22 -7.43 -7.84
C LEU A 132 -3.16 -8.14 -9.20
N ALA A 133 -3.90 -7.66 -10.21
CA ALA A 133 -3.91 -8.22 -11.56
C ALA A 133 -2.66 -7.89 -12.40
N LEU A 134 -1.97 -6.78 -12.12
CA LEU A 134 -0.74 -6.32 -12.79
C LEU A 134 0.54 -6.96 -12.24
N LEU A 135 0.43 -7.82 -11.21
CA LEU A 135 1.53 -8.71 -10.85
C LEU A 135 1.81 -9.63 -12.05
N PRO A 136 3.05 -9.64 -12.58
CA PRO A 136 3.43 -10.46 -13.72
C PRO A 136 3.02 -11.92 -13.52
N VAL A 137 2.59 -12.54 -14.61
CA VAL A 137 2.11 -13.93 -14.71
C VAL A 137 3.08 -14.96 -14.12
N ALA A 138 4.34 -14.58 -13.85
CA ALA A 138 5.32 -15.37 -13.09
C ALA A 138 4.93 -15.65 -11.62
N LEU A 139 3.87 -15.04 -11.08
CA LEU A 139 3.30 -15.38 -9.75
C LEU A 139 1.86 -15.92 -9.83
N ARG A 140 1.32 -16.20 -11.03
CA ARG A 140 -0.02 -16.75 -11.21
C ARG A 140 -0.07 -18.29 -11.15
N GLU A 141 1.07 -18.97 -11.20
CA GLU A 141 1.10 -20.44 -11.11
C GLU A 141 0.91 -20.98 -9.68
N ALA A 142 0.98 -20.14 -8.65
CA ALA A 142 0.81 -20.57 -7.25
C ALA A 142 -0.62 -20.39 -6.70
N LEU A 143 -1.68 -20.46 -7.52
CA LEU A 143 -3.07 -20.45 -7.03
C LEU A 143 -3.96 -21.57 -7.59
N ILE A 144 -3.55 -22.34 -8.60
CA ILE A 144 -4.34 -23.49 -9.06
C ILE A 144 -3.39 -24.60 -9.52
N LEU A 145 -2.86 -25.38 -8.58
CA LEU A 145 -2.71 -26.82 -8.74
C LEU A 145 -2.50 -27.51 -7.41
#